data_AF-A0A2D2CWZ9-F1
#
_entry.id   AF-A0A2D2CWZ9-F1
#
_cell.length_a   1.000
_cell.length_b   1.000
_cell.length_c   1.000
_cell.angle_alpha   90.00
_cell.angle_beta   90.00
_cell.angle_gamma   90.00
#
_symmetry.space_group_name_H-M   'P 1'
#
loop_
_entity.id
_entity.type
_entity.pdbx_description
1 polymer ?
#
loop_
_entity_poly.entity_id
_entity_poly.type
_entity_poly.pdbx_seq_one_letter_code
_entity_poly.pdbx_strand_id
1 'polypeptide(L)'
;MVTTKECEFIGFDEARDRLRFDRWIGLGSIDLSSFRVAHCPGDLLHPGRLELYEWMWRDKIAGLVVDGDLTIDGNLEDNSFNGAAAFILARGDLEATTITLGGAEVVVLGDVRAHGPVFNSQGAGRFEIGGSLRASHLVTDDHATVVEGAIPARAYALGFVEAAMRDKVRRIESYREILTPKAAAELAEGCGRLDGPNVALRLIEAVRCGRAALRD
;
A
#
# COMPACT_ATOMS: atom_id res chain seq x y z
N MET A 1 13.72 -15.18 2.49
CA MET A 1 15.09 -14.62 2.37
C MET A 1 15.20 -14.03 0.99
N VAL A 2 15.12 -12.70 0.89
CA VAL A 2 15.12 -11.99 -0.39
C VAL A 2 16.46 -12.20 -1.07
N THR A 3 16.48 -12.78 -2.26
CA THR A 3 17.68 -12.84 -3.11
C THR A 3 17.83 -11.54 -3.88
N THR A 4 18.20 -10.46 -3.19
CA THR A 4 18.52 -9.16 -3.77
C THR A 4 19.99 -9.10 -4.18
N LYS A 5 20.40 -9.84 -5.21
CA LYS A 5 21.73 -9.58 -5.81
C LYS A 5 21.85 -8.15 -6.36
N GLU A 6 20.72 -7.47 -6.55
CA GLU A 6 20.61 -6.14 -7.17
C GLU A 6 20.46 -5.00 -6.16
N CYS A 7 20.25 -5.30 -4.87
CA CYS A 7 20.06 -4.26 -3.86
C CYS A 7 21.10 -4.32 -2.75
N GLU A 8 21.60 -3.16 -2.38
CA GLU A 8 22.48 -2.94 -1.25
C GLU A 8 21.65 -2.72 0.02
N PHE A 9 22.12 -3.22 1.16
CA PHE A 9 21.51 -2.92 2.45
C PHE A 9 22.40 -1.93 3.20
N ILE A 10 21.88 -0.73 3.41
CA ILE A 10 22.61 0.40 3.98
C ILE A 10 22.03 0.70 5.35
N GLY A 11 22.86 1.12 6.31
CA GLY A 11 22.35 1.60 7.61
C GLY A 11 21.39 2.77 7.42
N PHE A 12 20.34 2.86 8.24
CA PHE A 12 19.25 3.82 8.02
C PHE A 12 19.72 5.28 7.91
N ASP A 13 20.57 5.76 8.83
CA ASP A 13 21.06 7.14 8.81
C ASP A 13 21.93 7.42 7.56
N GLU A 14 22.81 6.48 7.20
CA GLU A 14 23.61 6.58 5.97
C GLU A 14 22.69 6.60 4.74
N ALA A 15 21.68 5.73 4.69
CA ALA A 15 20.72 5.68 3.59
C ALA A 15 19.93 6.98 3.48
N ARG A 16 19.52 7.58 4.60
CA ARG A 16 18.82 8.87 4.62
C ARG A 16 19.70 9.96 4.00
N ASP A 17 20.94 10.06 4.43
CA ASP A 17 21.87 11.08 3.95
C ASP A 17 22.23 10.89 2.47
N ARG A 18 22.43 9.63 2.06
CA ARG A 18 22.87 9.25 0.72
C ARG A 18 21.75 9.29 -0.32
N LEU A 19 20.58 8.75 0.02
CA LEU A 19 19.45 8.55 -0.92
C LEU A 19 18.41 9.67 -0.83
N ARG A 20 18.45 10.47 0.24
CA ARG A 20 17.58 11.64 0.45
C ARG A 20 16.08 11.31 0.40
N PHE A 21 15.70 10.08 0.78
CA PHE A 21 14.31 9.63 0.76
C PHE A 21 13.41 10.42 1.74
N ASP A 22 14.01 11.08 2.74
CA ASP A 22 13.36 11.96 3.73
C ASP A 22 12.62 13.16 3.11
N ARG A 23 12.88 13.46 1.83
CA ARG A 23 12.11 14.48 1.09
C ARG A 23 10.72 14.02 0.68
N TRP A 24 10.50 12.71 0.63
CA TRP A 24 9.25 12.09 0.19
C TRP A 24 8.58 11.30 1.30
N ILE A 25 9.37 10.63 2.14
CA ILE A 25 8.91 9.73 3.19
C ILE A 25 8.89 10.47 4.54
N GLY A 26 7.73 10.53 5.17
CA GLY A 26 7.50 11.00 6.51
C GLY A 26 7.93 9.97 7.55
N LEU A 27 9.20 10.02 7.93
CA LEU A 27 9.77 9.16 8.97
C LEU A 27 9.15 9.55 10.32
N GLY A 28 8.15 8.80 10.78
CA GLY A 28 7.51 8.99 12.08
C GLY A 28 8.49 8.93 13.25
N SER A 29 7.99 9.00 14.49
CA SER A 29 8.83 9.09 15.69
C SER A 29 9.52 7.79 16.14
N ILE A 30 9.73 6.84 15.23
CA ILE A 30 10.33 5.53 15.55
C ILE A 30 11.85 5.63 15.44
N ASP A 31 12.56 5.08 16.43
CA ASP A 31 14.01 4.93 16.35
C ASP A 31 14.38 3.81 15.35
N LEU A 32 14.91 4.23 14.19
CA LEU A 32 15.31 3.36 13.10
C LEU A 32 16.84 3.23 12.98
N SER A 33 17.62 3.70 13.96
CA SER A 33 19.09 3.70 13.92
C SER A 33 19.71 2.29 13.75
N SER A 34 19.02 1.26 14.23
CA SER A 34 19.44 -0.14 14.10
C SER A 34 18.92 -0.85 12.83
N PHE A 35 18.11 -0.15 12.02
CA PHE A 35 17.50 -0.70 10.82
C PHE A 35 18.36 -0.42 9.60
N ARG A 36 18.08 -1.16 8.53
CA ARG A 36 18.68 -0.97 7.21
C ARG A 36 17.63 -0.54 6.20
N VAL A 37 18.08 0.09 5.12
CA VAL A 37 17.25 0.37 3.94
C VAL A 37 17.79 -0.49 2.80
N ALA A 38 16.89 -1.19 2.11
CA ALA A 38 17.21 -1.87 0.86
C ALA A 38 17.23 -0.82 -0.25
N HIS A 39 18.35 -0.70 -0.97
CA HIS A 39 18.52 0.28 -2.04
C HIS A 39 18.90 -0.41 -3.34
N CYS A 40 18.11 -0.16 -4.38
CA CYS A 40 18.30 -0.71 -5.71
C CYS A 40 18.51 0.46 -6.69
N PRO A 41 19.72 0.63 -7.27
CA PRO A 41 20.08 1.81 -8.08
C PRO A 41 19.45 1.83 -9.48
N GLY A 42 18.66 0.83 -9.84
CA GLY A 42 17.91 0.75 -11.09
C GLY A 42 16.59 0.01 -10.83
N ASP A 43 16.05 -0.60 -11.88
CA ASP A 43 14.81 -1.35 -11.78
C ASP A 43 14.96 -2.56 -10.84
N LEU A 44 13.88 -2.93 -10.17
CA LEU A 44 13.80 -4.09 -9.29
C LEU A 44 12.63 -4.98 -9.69
N LEU A 45 12.92 -6.26 -9.94
CA LEU A 45 11.93 -7.32 -9.94
C LEU A 45 11.96 -8.07 -8.60
N HIS A 46 10.93 -7.89 -7.78
CA HIS A 46 10.75 -8.63 -6.54
C HIS A 46 9.88 -9.87 -6.78
N PRO A 47 10.43 -11.09 -6.59
CA PRO A 47 9.66 -12.31 -6.80
C PRO A 47 8.67 -12.55 -5.65
N GLY A 48 7.40 -12.81 -5.99
CA GLY A 48 6.38 -13.16 -5.01
C GLY A 48 5.85 -11.97 -4.22
N ARG A 49 5.21 -12.26 -3.09
CA ARG A 49 4.61 -11.24 -2.21
C ARG A 49 5.68 -10.43 -1.47
N LEU A 50 5.44 -9.13 -1.35
CA LEU A 50 6.21 -8.22 -0.52
C LEU A 50 5.38 -7.79 0.69
N GLU A 51 5.75 -8.29 1.88
CA GLU A 51 5.10 -7.98 3.15
C GLU A 51 5.97 -7.03 3.99
N LEU A 52 5.53 -5.77 4.12
CA LEU A 52 6.35 -4.67 4.67
C LEU A 52 6.43 -4.67 6.21
N TYR A 53 5.46 -5.25 6.91
CA TYR A 53 5.47 -5.35 8.36
C TYR A 53 6.52 -6.37 8.82
N GLU A 54 6.61 -7.53 8.17
CA GLU A 54 7.64 -8.54 8.38
C GLU A 54 9.02 -7.98 8.05
N TRP A 55 9.17 -7.26 6.93
CA TRP A 55 10.44 -6.62 6.58
C TRP A 55 10.95 -5.72 7.70
N MET A 56 10.08 -4.85 8.23
CA MET A 56 10.42 -3.96 9.31
C MET A 56 10.75 -4.73 10.60
N TRP A 57 9.80 -5.51 11.10
CA TRP A 57 9.86 -6.02 12.47
C TRP A 57 10.67 -7.31 12.61
N ARG A 58 10.65 -8.18 11.59
CA ARG A 58 11.43 -9.43 11.57
C ARG A 58 12.83 -9.19 11.01
N ASP A 59 12.93 -8.54 9.85
CA ASP A 59 14.18 -8.50 9.08
C ASP A 59 15.02 -7.23 9.33
N LYS A 60 14.48 -6.28 10.12
CA LYS A 60 15.08 -4.98 10.45
C LYS A 60 15.40 -4.16 9.20
N ILE A 61 14.49 -4.20 8.22
CA ILE A 61 14.53 -3.39 6.99
C ILE A 61 13.46 -2.31 7.13
N ALA A 62 13.87 -1.06 7.33
CA ALA A 62 12.97 0.08 7.51
C ALA A 62 12.29 0.53 6.21
N GLY A 63 12.85 0.18 5.06
CA GLY A 63 12.24 0.53 3.78
C GLY A 63 13.03 0.07 2.56
N LEU A 64 12.43 0.31 1.41
CA LEU A 64 12.94 0.02 0.08
C LEU A 64 13.01 1.31 -0.73
N VAL A 65 14.16 1.60 -1.32
CA VAL A 65 14.35 2.68 -2.30
C VAL A 65 14.77 2.05 -3.63
N VAL A 66 13.98 2.32 -4.67
CA VAL A 66 14.24 1.89 -6.04
C VAL A 66 14.39 3.14 -6.90
N ASP A 67 15.57 3.32 -7.50
CA ASP A 67 15.84 4.49 -8.35
C ASP A 67 15.23 4.38 -9.76
N GLY A 68 14.72 3.19 -10.13
CA GLY A 68 13.94 2.92 -11.33
C GLY A 68 12.54 2.36 -11.05
N ASP A 69 12.10 1.44 -11.90
CA ASP A 69 10.79 0.80 -11.81
C ASP A 69 10.78 -0.37 -10.80
N LEU A 70 9.71 -0.49 -10.02
CA LEU A 70 9.49 -1.59 -9.09
C LEU A 70 8.40 -2.53 -9.61
N THR A 71 8.79 -3.75 -9.98
CA THR A 71 7.85 -4.82 -10.29
C THR A 71 7.80 -5.83 -9.16
N ILE A 72 6.63 -6.08 -8.60
CA ILE A 72 6.38 -7.12 -7.61
C ILE A 72 5.56 -8.22 -8.30
N ASP A 73 6.17 -9.39 -8.48
CA ASP A 73 5.51 -10.58 -9.06
C ASP A 73 4.62 -11.26 -8.01
N GLY A 74 3.67 -10.48 -7.48
CA GLY A 74 2.83 -10.85 -6.36
C GLY A 74 2.11 -9.65 -5.74
N ASN A 75 1.65 -9.81 -4.51
CA ASN A 75 0.96 -8.76 -3.77
C ASN A 75 1.97 -7.85 -3.06
N LEU A 76 1.68 -6.54 -3.05
CA LEU A 76 2.26 -5.59 -2.10
C LEU A 76 1.32 -5.49 -0.91
N GLU A 77 1.82 -5.81 0.28
CA GLU A 77 1.01 -5.86 1.49
C GLU A 77 1.75 -5.33 2.72
N ASP A 78 0.99 -4.73 3.63
CA ASP A 78 1.40 -4.67 5.02
C ASP A 78 0.22 -4.99 5.94
N ASN A 79 0.52 -5.68 7.03
CA ASN A 79 -0.42 -6.05 8.07
C ASN A 79 -0.37 -5.09 9.26
N SER A 80 0.09 -3.84 9.05
CA SER A 80 0.15 -2.86 10.12
C SER A 80 -1.19 -2.15 10.29
N PHE A 81 -2.00 -2.61 11.25
CA PHE A 81 -3.31 -2.00 11.54
C PHE A 81 -3.27 -1.01 12.71
N ASN A 82 -2.10 -0.82 13.34
CA ASN A 82 -1.92 0.02 14.52
C ASN A 82 -0.48 0.56 14.70
N GLY A 83 0.36 0.54 13.65
CA GLY A 83 1.76 0.93 13.78
C GLY A 83 2.43 1.23 12.45
N ALA A 84 3.77 1.28 12.44
CA ALA A 84 4.53 1.45 11.22
C ALA A 84 4.85 0.10 10.55
N ALA A 85 4.98 0.15 9.24
CA ALA A 85 5.59 -0.88 8.42
C ALA A 85 6.76 -0.26 7.62
N ALA A 86 7.53 -1.11 6.93
CA ALA A 86 8.60 -0.62 6.07
C ALA A 86 8.05 0.30 4.98
N PHE A 87 8.76 1.37 4.64
CA PHE A 87 8.34 2.27 3.56
C PHE A 87 8.78 1.77 2.18
N ILE A 88 8.15 2.28 1.12
CA ILE A 88 8.64 2.16 -0.26
C ILE A 88 8.77 3.54 -0.88
N LEU A 89 9.91 3.80 -1.53
CA LEU A 89 10.08 4.87 -2.49
C LEU A 89 10.50 4.27 -3.84
N ALA A 90 9.60 4.29 -4.83
CA ALA A 90 9.92 3.97 -6.21
C ALA A 90 9.99 5.27 -7.03
N ARG A 91 11.13 5.53 -7.67
CA ARG A 91 11.30 6.74 -8.48
C ARG A 91 10.76 6.61 -9.91
N GLY A 92 10.56 5.38 -10.37
CA GLY A 92 9.82 5.07 -11.59
C GLY A 92 8.39 4.63 -11.30
N ASP A 93 7.94 3.64 -12.07
CA ASP A 93 6.61 3.05 -11.97
C ASP A 93 6.59 1.88 -10.95
N LEU A 94 5.38 1.52 -10.49
CA LEU A 94 5.15 0.35 -9.63
C LEU A 94 4.14 -0.60 -10.29
N GLU A 95 4.51 -1.86 -10.44
CA GLU A 95 3.60 -2.93 -10.85
C GLU A 95 3.43 -3.99 -9.76
N ALA A 96 2.19 -4.40 -9.49
CA ALA A 96 1.88 -5.47 -8.55
C ALA A 96 0.57 -6.20 -8.93
N THR A 97 0.34 -7.37 -8.34
CA THR A 97 -0.93 -8.11 -8.50
C THR A 97 -2.06 -7.39 -7.77
N THR A 98 -1.89 -7.16 -6.46
CA THR A 98 -2.78 -6.31 -5.66
C THR A 98 -1.92 -5.45 -4.74
N ILE A 99 -2.49 -4.34 -4.27
CA ILE A 99 -1.85 -3.48 -3.29
C ILE A 99 -2.81 -3.36 -2.11
N THR A 100 -2.34 -3.74 -0.93
CA THR A 100 -3.13 -3.65 0.31
C THR A 100 -2.31 -3.00 1.41
N LEU A 101 -2.56 -1.72 1.67
CA LEU A 101 -1.76 -0.93 2.60
C LEU A 101 -2.52 -0.66 3.91
N GLY A 102 -1.79 -0.72 4.99
CA GLY A 102 -2.13 -0.41 6.36
C GLY A 102 -1.39 0.84 6.81
N GLY A 103 -0.38 0.65 7.67
CA GLY A 103 0.45 1.71 8.24
C GLY A 103 1.74 1.98 7.46
N ALA A 104 1.91 1.37 6.28
CA ALA A 104 3.04 1.63 5.42
C ALA A 104 2.95 3.01 4.75
N GLU A 105 4.11 3.60 4.50
CA GLU A 105 4.24 4.76 3.63
C GLU A 105 4.84 4.32 2.30
N VAL A 106 4.09 4.51 1.22
CA VAL A 106 4.47 4.13 -0.14
C VAL A 106 4.38 5.36 -1.03
N VAL A 107 5.49 5.73 -1.65
CA VAL A 107 5.56 6.82 -2.61
C VAL A 107 6.09 6.30 -3.93
N VAL A 108 5.34 6.53 -5.00
CA VAL A 108 5.69 6.18 -6.38
C VAL A 108 5.68 7.48 -7.19
N LEU A 109 6.82 7.85 -7.78
CA LEU A 109 6.90 9.11 -8.54
C LEU A 109 6.26 8.97 -9.94
N GLY A 110 6.21 7.75 -10.48
CA GLY A 110 5.56 7.42 -11.74
C GLY A 110 4.12 6.90 -11.60
N ASP A 111 3.73 6.04 -12.53
CA ASP A 111 2.44 5.38 -12.59
C ASP A 111 2.42 4.14 -11.67
N VAL A 112 1.21 3.78 -11.21
CA VAL A 112 0.97 2.50 -10.52
C VAL A 112 0.04 1.63 -11.34
N ARG A 113 0.45 0.38 -11.55
CA ARG A 113 -0.36 -0.67 -12.14
C ARG A 113 -0.58 -1.81 -11.15
N ALA A 114 -1.81 -1.90 -10.64
CA ALA A 114 -2.29 -3.10 -9.95
C ALA A 114 -3.18 -3.92 -10.90
N HIS A 115 -2.89 -5.22 -11.08
CA HIS A 115 -3.76 -6.08 -11.90
C HIS A 115 -5.11 -6.36 -11.24
N GLY A 116 -5.19 -6.20 -9.92
CA GLY A 116 -6.39 -6.33 -9.10
C GLY A 116 -6.76 -5.03 -8.36
N PRO A 117 -7.42 -5.13 -7.21
CA PRO A 117 -7.80 -3.99 -6.39
C PRO A 117 -6.59 -3.35 -5.68
N VAL A 118 -6.69 -2.05 -5.45
CA VAL A 118 -5.92 -1.33 -4.44
C VAL A 118 -6.83 -1.06 -3.24
N PHE A 119 -6.41 -1.50 -2.07
CA PHE A 119 -7.15 -1.34 -0.82
C PHE A 119 -6.25 -0.78 0.27
N ASN A 120 -6.45 0.49 0.62
CA ASN A 120 -5.66 1.13 1.65
C ASN A 120 -6.56 1.42 2.86
N SER A 121 -6.08 1.07 4.03
CA SER A 121 -6.79 1.23 5.30
C SER A 121 -5.84 1.77 6.33
N GLN A 122 -6.35 2.47 7.35
CA GLN A 122 -5.59 2.96 8.52
C GLN A 122 -4.88 4.30 8.28
N GLY A 123 -5.11 5.26 9.19
CA GLY A 123 -4.74 6.67 8.97
C GLY A 123 -3.34 7.10 9.35
N ALA A 124 -2.49 6.19 9.78
CA ALA A 124 -1.04 6.42 9.91
C ALA A 124 -0.30 6.10 8.60
N GLY A 125 -0.91 5.34 7.68
CA GLY A 125 -0.33 5.03 6.37
C GLY A 125 -0.55 6.14 5.35
N ARG A 126 0.31 6.14 4.33
CA ARG A 126 0.26 7.08 3.21
C ARG A 126 0.60 6.39 1.90
N PHE A 127 -0.18 6.66 0.86
CA PHE A 127 0.08 6.17 -0.49
C PHE A 127 -0.01 7.32 -1.48
N GLU A 128 1.14 7.70 -2.03
CA GLU A 128 1.24 8.81 -2.97
C GLU A 128 1.73 8.33 -4.33
N ILE A 129 0.98 8.71 -5.37
CA ILE A 129 1.26 8.36 -6.76
C ILE A 129 1.39 9.66 -7.56
N GLY A 130 2.59 9.94 -8.07
CA GLY A 130 2.87 11.10 -8.90
C GLY A 130 2.26 11.01 -10.32
N GLY A 131 2.01 9.80 -10.80
CA GLY A 131 1.31 9.50 -12.04
C GLY A 131 -0.14 9.07 -11.86
N SER A 132 -0.58 8.15 -12.71
CA SER A 132 -1.92 7.56 -12.71
C SER A 132 -1.96 6.21 -12.00
N LEU A 133 -3.10 5.89 -11.40
CA LEU A 133 -3.40 4.57 -10.87
C LEU A 133 -4.26 3.78 -11.86
N ARG A 134 -3.75 2.63 -12.31
CA ARG A 134 -4.50 1.61 -13.06
C ARG A 134 -4.76 0.43 -12.13
N ALA A 135 -6.02 0.18 -11.83
CA ALA A 135 -6.46 -0.92 -10.99
C ALA A 135 -7.91 -1.31 -11.35
N SER A 136 -8.39 -2.45 -10.85
CA SER A 136 -9.82 -2.75 -10.97
C SER A 136 -10.67 -1.85 -10.07
N HIS A 137 -10.13 -1.52 -8.89
CA HIS A 137 -10.77 -0.70 -7.87
C HIS A 137 -9.72 0.08 -7.09
N LEU A 138 -10.10 1.26 -6.60
CA LEU A 138 -9.43 1.95 -5.50
C LEU A 138 -10.41 2.02 -4.33
N VAL A 139 -10.00 1.50 -3.17
CA VAL A 139 -10.74 1.68 -1.91
C VAL A 139 -9.78 2.27 -0.88
N THR A 140 -10.13 3.40 -0.30
CA THR A 140 -9.37 4.04 0.79
C THR A 140 -10.26 4.16 2.02
N ASP A 141 -9.79 3.69 3.18
CA ASP A 141 -10.49 3.73 4.46
C ASP A 141 -9.62 4.39 5.52
N ASP A 142 -9.90 5.67 5.80
CA ASP A 142 -9.12 6.52 6.70
C ASP A 142 -7.62 6.65 6.36
N HIS A 143 -7.16 6.15 5.21
CA HIS A 143 -5.76 6.17 4.78
C HIS A 143 -5.43 7.41 3.91
N ALA A 144 -4.25 8.00 4.10
CA ALA A 144 -3.81 9.17 3.34
C ALA A 144 -3.38 8.76 1.92
N THR A 145 -4.35 8.60 1.02
CA THR A 145 -4.11 8.21 -0.38
C THR A 145 -4.23 9.42 -1.30
N VAL A 146 -3.24 9.65 -2.17
CA VAL A 146 -3.24 10.68 -3.21
C VAL A 146 -2.76 10.09 -4.53
N VAL A 147 -3.49 10.40 -5.61
CA VAL A 147 -3.11 10.09 -6.98
C VAL A 147 -3.21 11.37 -7.79
N GLU A 148 -2.09 11.85 -8.33
CA GLU A 148 -2.06 13.10 -9.11
C GLU A 148 -2.79 12.94 -10.45
N GLY A 149 -2.54 11.83 -11.13
CA GLY A 149 -3.11 11.51 -12.44
C GLY A 149 -4.52 10.92 -12.40
N ALA A 150 -4.81 10.08 -13.39
CA ALA A 150 -6.06 9.37 -13.52
C ALA A 150 -6.17 8.24 -12.49
N ILE A 151 -7.39 7.90 -12.11
CA ILE A 151 -7.70 6.79 -11.20
C ILE A 151 -8.73 5.86 -11.86
N PRO A 152 -8.92 4.62 -11.36
CA PRO A 152 -9.98 3.76 -11.85
C PRO A 152 -11.36 4.41 -11.66
N ALA A 153 -12.29 4.13 -12.57
CA ALA A 153 -13.67 4.60 -12.48
C ALA A 153 -14.39 4.11 -11.20
N ARG A 154 -13.94 2.97 -10.67
CA ARG A 154 -14.43 2.38 -9.43
C ARG A 154 -13.52 2.78 -8.27
N ALA A 155 -13.72 3.99 -7.77
CA ALA A 155 -12.94 4.53 -6.67
C ALA A 155 -13.85 4.97 -5.52
N TYR A 156 -13.57 4.45 -4.34
CA TYR A 156 -14.42 4.60 -3.17
C TYR A 156 -13.61 5.03 -1.96
N ALA A 157 -14.24 5.83 -1.10
CA ALA A 157 -13.66 6.23 0.16
C ALA A 157 -14.62 6.02 1.33
N LEU A 158 -14.08 5.48 2.41
CA LEU A 158 -14.69 5.42 3.73
C LEU A 158 -13.84 6.31 4.65
N GLY A 159 -14.47 7.17 5.48
CA GLY A 159 -13.74 8.03 6.40
C GLY A 159 -12.95 9.18 5.73
N PHE A 160 -11.72 9.40 6.19
CA PHE A 160 -10.85 10.50 5.75
C PHE A 160 -10.49 10.41 4.26
N VAL A 161 -10.49 11.57 3.60
CA VAL A 161 -10.12 11.71 2.20
C VAL A 161 -9.30 12.98 2.04
N GLU A 162 -8.12 12.81 1.46
CA GLU A 162 -7.24 13.90 1.08
C GLU A 162 -7.94 14.89 0.15
N ALA A 163 -7.62 16.18 0.31
CA ALA A 163 -8.30 17.24 -0.44
C ALA A 163 -8.21 17.02 -1.96
N ALA A 164 -7.06 16.58 -2.46
CA ALA A 164 -6.79 16.27 -3.87
C ALA A 164 -7.63 15.12 -4.44
N MET A 165 -8.18 14.26 -3.57
CA MET A 165 -8.95 13.07 -3.97
C MET A 165 -10.46 13.24 -3.85
N ARG A 166 -10.96 14.31 -3.21
CA ARG A 166 -12.38 14.48 -2.88
C ARG A 166 -13.31 14.41 -4.09
N ASP A 167 -12.88 14.95 -5.22
CA ASP A 167 -13.66 14.96 -6.46
C ASP A 167 -13.36 13.74 -7.36
N LYS A 168 -12.38 12.92 -6.98
CA LYS A 168 -11.98 11.72 -7.71
C LYS A 168 -12.69 10.47 -7.16
N VAL A 169 -12.92 10.39 -5.85
CA VAL A 169 -13.50 9.20 -5.20
C VAL A 169 -14.97 9.39 -4.82
N ARG A 170 -15.77 8.32 -4.92
CA ARG A 170 -17.12 8.29 -4.35
C ARG A 170 -17.05 7.96 -2.87
N ARG A 171 -17.59 8.84 -2.01
CA ARG A 171 -17.81 8.49 -0.61
C ARG A 171 -18.89 7.42 -0.45
N ILE A 172 -18.61 6.47 0.41
CA ILE A 172 -19.54 5.42 0.86
C ILE A 172 -19.66 5.49 2.38
N GLU A 173 -20.73 4.95 2.93
CA GLU A 173 -20.95 4.87 4.39
C GLU A 173 -20.70 3.46 4.92
N SER A 174 -20.68 2.46 4.03
CA SER A 174 -20.42 1.06 4.38
C SER A 174 -19.83 0.30 3.21
N TYR A 175 -18.98 -0.68 3.53
CA TYR A 175 -18.48 -1.65 2.56
C TYR A 175 -19.61 -2.39 1.82
N ARG A 176 -20.81 -2.48 2.40
CA ARG A 176 -21.97 -3.12 1.75
C ARG A 176 -22.32 -2.51 0.38
N GLU A 177 -22.02 -1.23 0.17
CA GLU A 177 -22.28 -0.54 -1.09
C GLU A 177 -21.42 -1.07 -2.24
N ILE A 178 -20.20 -1.53 -1.92
CA ILE A 178 -19.20 -1.97 -2.89
C ILE A 178 -19.02 -3.49 -2.91
N LEU A 179 -19.51 -4.21 -1.90
CA LEU A 179 -19.42 -5.66 -1.80
C LEU A 179 -20.50 -6.37 -2.64
N THR A 180 -20.14 -7.47 -3.30
CA THR A 180 -21.13 -8.38 -3.90
C THR A 180 -22.10 -8.90 -2.82
N PRO A 181 -23.36 -9.25 -3.15
CA PRO A 181 -24.31 -9.77 -2.15
C PRO A 181 -23.78 -10.98 -1.38
N LYS A 182 -23.04 -11.87 -2.06
CA LYS A 182 -22.38 -13.02 -1.46
C LYS A 182 -21.30 -12.61 -0.46
N ALA A 183 -20.37 -11.73 -0.87
CA ALA A 183 -19.32 -11.25 0.00
C ALA A 183 -19.87 -10.46 1.19
N ALA A 184 -20.92 -9.65 0.99
CA ALA A 184 -21.59 -8.93 2.05
C ALA A 184 -22.22 -9.87 3.10
N ALA A 185 -22.86 -10.96 2.66
CA ALA A 185 -23.42 -11.96 3.58
C ALA A 185 -22.31 -12.67 4.39
N GLU A 186 -21.25 -13.13 3.71
CA GLU A 186 -20.11 -13.81 4.33
C GLU A 186 -19.36 -12.91 5.34
N LEU A 187 -19.17 -11.63 5.00
CA LEU A 187 -18.48 -10.66 5.85
C LEU A 187 -19.35 -10.15 7.00
N ALA A 188 -20.68 -10.08 6.82
CA ALA A 188 -21.60 -9.68 7.88
C ALA A 188 -21.70 -10.76 8.97
N GLU A 189 -21.55 -12.03 8.60
CA GLU A 189 -21.49 -13.16 9.53
C GLU A 189 -20.29 -12.98 10.47
N GLY A 190 -20.56 -12.60 11.73
CA GLY A 190 -19.55 -12.37 12.77
C GLY A 190 -19.12 -10.93 13.00
N CYS A 191 -19.47 -9.96 12.14
CA CYS A 191 -19.04 -8.56 12.29
C CYS A 191 -20.14 -7.62 12.83
N GLY A 192 -21.41 -8.02 12.82
CA GLY A 192 -22.55 -7.24 13.33
C GLY A 192 -22.90 -6.00 12.49
N ARG A 193 -21.89 -5.26 12.02
CA ARG A 193 -22.00 -4.18 11.03
C ARG A 193 -20.94 -4.37 9.93
N LEU A 194 -21.16 -3.75 8.76
CA LEU A 194 -20.27 -3.78 7.60
C LEU A 194 -19.48 -2.46 7.44
N ASP A 195 -19.16 -1.86 8.58
CA ASP A 195 -18.30 -0.68 8.74
C ASP A 195 -17.34 -0.97 9.90
N GLY A 196 -16.07 -0.58 9.74
CA GLY A 196 -15.05 -0.72 10.78
C GLY A 196 -13.98 -1.80 10.54
N PRO A 197 -12.99 -1.90 11.45
CA PRO A 197 -11.70 -2.51 11.19
C PRO A 197 -11.76 -4.02 10.95
N ASN A 198 -12.65 -4.75 11.64
CA ASN A 198 -12.79 -6.20 11.46
C ASN A 198 -13.28 -6.57 10.04
N VAL A 199 -14.13 -5.73 9.46
CA VAL A 199 -14.66 -5.95 8.09
C VAL A 199 -13.58 -5.61 7.07
N ALA A 200 -12.85 -4.52 7.28
CA ALA A 200 -11.72 -4.13 6.44
C ALA A 200 -10.67 -5.25 6.37
N LEU A 201 -10.29 -5.84 7.52
CA LEU A 201 -9.36 -6.97 7.58
C LEU A 201 -9.79 -8.17 6.74
N ARG A 202 -11.04 -8.60 6.89
CA ARG A 202 -11.57 -9.76 6.15
C ARG A 202 -11.73 -9.46 4.65
N LEU A 203 -12.01 -8.20 4.29
CA LEU A 203 -12.05 -7.76 2.91
C LEU A 203 -10.65 -7.73 2.29
N ILE A 204 -9.65 -7.20 2.99
CA ILE A 204 -8.24 -7.23 2.59
C ILE A 204 -7.79 -8.68 2.35
N GLU A 205 -8.10 -9.59 3.28
CA GLU A 205 -7.80 -11.02 3.11
C GLU A 205 -8.51 -11.62 1.88
N ALA A 206 -9.77 -11.23 1.62
CA ALA A 206 -10.48 -11.65 0.43
C ALA A 206 -9.80 -11.17 -0.87
N VAL A 207 -9.38 -9.90 -0.90
CA VAL A 207 -8.66 -9.27 -2.02
C VAL A 207 -7.32 -9.97 -2.27
N ARG A 208 -6.52 -10.20 -1.21
CA ARG A 208 -5.22 -10.88 -1.31
C ARG A 208 -5.32 -12.30 -1.86
N CYS A 209 -6.41 -13.00 -1.54
CA CYS A 209 -6.70 -14.34 -2.05
C CYS A 209 -7.35 -14.35 -3.45
N GLY A 210 -7.47 -13.20 -4.12
CA GLY A 210 -8.06 -13.09 -5.46
C GLY A 210 -9.57 -13.35 -5.49
N ARG A 211 -10.27 -13.27 -4.35
CA ARG A 211 -11.73 -13.46 -4.31
C ARG A 211 -12.43 -12.24 -4.90
N ALA A 212 -13.44 -12.48 -5.74
CA ALA A 212 -14.33 -11.45 -6.27
C ALA A 212 -15.29 -10.93 -5.16
N ALA A 213 -14.76 -10.09 -4.28
CA ALA A 213 -15.52 -9.51 -3.17
C ALA A 213 -16.21 -8.20 -3.55
N LEU A 214 -15.64 -7.45 -4.49
CA LEU A 214 -16.11 -6.13 -4.93
C LEU A 214 -17.03 -6.25 -6.15
N ARG A 215 -18.02 -5.37 -6.24
CA ARG A 215 -18.94 -5.27 -7.38
C ARG A 215 -18.27 -4.63 -8.59
N ASP A 216 -18.67 -5.08 -9.76
CA ASP A 216 -18.40 -4.39 -11.03
C ASP A 216 -19.18 -3.08 -11.17
#